data_AF-A0A1G9LG17-F1
#
_entry.id   AF-A0A1G9LG17-F1
#
_cell.length_a   1.000
_cell.length_b   1.000
_cell.length_c   1.000
_cell.angle_alpha   90.00
_cell.angle_beta   90.00
_cell.angle_gamma   90.00
#
_symmetry.space_group_name_H-M   'P 1'
#
loop_
_entity.id
_entity.type
_entity.pdbx_description
1 polymer ?
#
loop_
_entity_poly.entity_id
_entity_poly.type
_entity_poly.pdbx_seq_one_letter_code
_entity_poly.pdbx_strand_id
1 'polypeptide(L)'
;MENVFIFSKEHLIILLVFSIFMYICPRLTKNLLPYSYIVEKIICGLIILEIVFEQVSIVSMGGYNVLTSLPISASRFCAYICIAILFFKQYQLFNVFFSWSLVCSIGEIIFFQNIPYRFPNILHFLFIFSKAILIYANVYMVEVRKFKISKSAIKDNLIICFIYFTSIFVLNKFTNASYYYSFSNINYFSIISFIFLTTIIYIPILVFDRDNFNFKVKR
;
A
#
# COMPACT_ATOMS: atom_id res chain seq x y z
N MET A 1 23.64 -12.02 18.22
CA MET A 1 22.79 -10.87 18.64
C MET A 1 23.34 -9.65 17.93
N GLU A 2 22.87 -9.40 16.72
CA GLU A 2 23.29 -8.23 15.95
C GLU A 2 22.52 -7.02 16.45
N ASN A 3 23.25 -5.96 16.78
CA ASN A 3 22.69 -4.69 17.22
C ASN A 3 21.68 -4.21 16.18
N VAL A 4 20.42 -4.16 16.58
CA VAL A 4 19.28 -3.64 15.83
C VAL A 4 19.47 -2.12 15.72
N PHE A 5 20.36 -1.68 14.84
CA PHE A 5 20.40 -0.29 14.39
C PHE A 5 19.18 -0.10 13.48
N ILE A 6 18.10 0.41 14.08
CA ILE A 6 16.78 0.59 13.46
C ILE A 6 16.86 1.52 12.22
N PHE A 7 17.95 2.28 12.04
CA PHE A 7 18.17 3.09 10.84
C PHE A 7 19.64 3.09 10.42
N SER A 8 19.96 2.43 9.30
CA SER A 8 21.25 2.63 8.62
C SER A 8 21.31 4.03 7.97
N LYS A 9 22.51 4.52 7.66
CA LYS A 9 22.69 5.79 6.92
C LYS A 9 21.90 5.79 5.60
N GLU A 10 21.87 4.66 4.91
CA GLU A 10 21.14 4.47 3.66
C GLU A 10 19.63 4.57 3.88
N HIS A 11 19.13 3.97 4.95
CA HIS A 11 17.71 4.03 5.31
C HIS A 11 17.26 5.48 5.59
N LEU A 12 18.06 6.26 6.31
CA LEU A 12 17.79 7.69 6.56
C LEU A 12 17.72 8.51 5.26
N ILE A 13 18.60 8.23 4.30
CA ILE A 13 18.57 8.90 2.99
C ILE A 13 17.28 8.57 2.24
N ILE A 14 16.86 7.30 2.24
CA ILE A 14 15.62 6.85 1.60
C ILE A 14 14.40 7.54 2.23
N LEU A 15 14.34 7.60 3.56
CA LEU A 15 13.28 8.29 4.29
C LEU A 15 13.22 9.79 3.96
N LEU A 16 14.37 10.45 3.86
CA LEU A 16 14.44 11.86 3.51
C LEU A 16 13.92 12.08 2.08
N VAL A 17 14.38 11.30 1.10
CA VAL A 17 13.90 11.37 -0.29
C VAL A 17 12.41 11.11 -0.37
N PHE A 18 11.90 10.12 0.37
CA PHE A 18 10.49 9.79 0.41
C PHE A 18 9.64 10.90 1.05
N SER A 19 10.14 11.54 2.11
CA SER A 19 9.49 12.68 2.75
C SER A 19 9.40 13.90 1.81
N ILE A 20 10.47 14.20 1.06
CA ILE A 20 10.46 15.24 0.02
C ILE A 20 9.42 14.89 -1.06
N PHE A 21 9.37 13.63 -1.50
CA PHE A 21 8.38 13.17 -2.45
C PHE A 21 6.94 13.38 -1.94
N MET A 22 6.65 13.01 -0.69
CA MET A 22 5.34 13.25 -0.06
C MET A 22 4.93 14.73 -0.07
N TYR A 23 5.88 15.63 0.19
CA TYR A 23 5.63 17.06 0.19
C TYR A 23 5.36 17.63 -1.22
N ILE A 24 6.05 17.10 -2.23
CA ILE A 24 5.94 17.56 -3.62
C ILE A 24 4.72 16.92 -4.33
N CYS A 25 4.33 15.71 -3.95
CA CYS A 25 3.30 14.91 -4.62
C CYS A 25 1.96 15.68 -4.85
N PRO A 26 1.37 16.36 -3.86
CA PRO A 26 0.17 17.20 -4.04
C PRO A 26 0.32 18.35 -5.04
N ARG A 27 1.54 18.79 -5.32
CA ARG A 27 1.81 19.86 -6.30
C ARG A 27 1.87 19.30 -7.72
N LEU A 28 2.37 18.07 -7.89
CA LEU A 28 2.49 17.40 -9.17
C LEU A 28 1.13 16.97 -9.75
N THR A 29 0.13 16.79 -8.89
CA THR A 29 -1.24 16.40 -9.25
C THR A 29 -2.09 17.58 -9.69
N LYS A 30 -1.66 18.82 -9.45
CA LYS A 30 -2.39 20.02 -9.87
C LYS A 30 -2.48 20.08 -11.38
N ASN A 31 -3.67 20.39 -11.90
CA ASN A 31 -3.98 20.56 -13.32
C ASN A 31 -3.99 19.28 -14.18
N LEU A 32 -4.01 18.08 -13.59
CA LEU A 32 -4.11 16.82 -14.33
C LEU A 32 -5.53 16.41 -14.73
N LEU A 33 -6.55 17.18 -14.32
CA LEU A 33 -7.96 16.91 -14.59
C LEU A 33 -8.30 16.74 -16.09
N PRO A 34 -7.84 17.61 -17.03
CA PRO A 34 -8.12 17.43 -18.46
C PRO A 34 -7.49 16.17 -19.05
N TYR A 35 -6.40 15.67 -18.47
CA TYR A 35 -5.69 14.47 -18.93
C TYR A 35 -6.00 13.22 -18.09
N SER A 36 -7.08 13.26 -17.30
CA SER A 36 -7.37 12.23 -16.30
C SER A 36 -7.31 10.80 -16.86
N TYR A 37 -7.95 10.53 -18.00
CA TYR A 37 -7.93 9.21 -18.63
C TYR A 37 -6.52 8.70 -18.98
N ILE A 38 -5.65 9.58 -19.48
CA ILE A 38 -4.27 9.23 -19.86
C ILE A 38 -3.45 8.96 -18.60
N VAL A 39 -3.57 9.83 -17.59
CA VAL A 39 -2.86 9.69 -16.31
C VAL A 39 -3.24 8.40 -15.61
N GLU A 40 -4.53 8.04 -15.57
CA GLU A 40 -4.99 6.78 -14.99
C GLU A 40 -4.35 5.55 -15.69
N LYS A 41 -4.28 5.57 -17.02
CA LYS A 41 -3.60 4.50 -17.78
C LYS A 41 -2.11 4.44 -17.51
N ILE A 42 -1.44 5.59 -17.40
CA ILE A 42 -0.02 5.66 -17.06
C ILE A 42 0.22 5.08 -15.67
N ILE A 43 -0.57 5.46 -14.67
CA ILE A 43 -0.44 4.92 -13.31
C ILE A 43 -0.63 3.39 -13.32
N CYS A 44 -1.69 2.88 -13.95
CA CYS A 44 -1.90 1.43 -14.09
C CYS A 44 -0.73 0.75 -14.81
N GLY A 45 -0.26 1.32 -15.92
CA GLY A 45 0.86 0.81 -16.69
C GLY A 45 2.15 0.76 -15.87
N LEU A 46 2.44 1.80 -15.10
CA LEU A 46 3.61 1.86 -14.21
C LEU A 46 3.53 0.81 -13.10
N ILE A 47 2.36 0.60 -12.49
CA ILE A 47 2.18 -0.45 -11.46
C ILE A 47 2.40 -1.85 -12.06
N ILE A 48 1.80 -2.14 -13.22
CA ILE A 48 1.97 -3.43 -13.89
C ILE A 48 3.43 -3.65 -14.27
N LEU A 49 4.06 -2.63 -14.85
CA LEU A 49 5.47 -2.67 -15.22
C LEU A 49 6.33 -2.93 -13.99
N GLU A 50 6.12 -2.21 -12.89
CA GLU A 50 6.89 -2.39 -11.66
C GLU A 50 6.75 -3.82 -11.10
N ILE A 51 5.55 -4.39 -11.06
CA ILE A 51 5.32 -5.79 -10.65
C ILE A 51 6.08 -6.76 -11.55
N VAL A 52 6.00 -6.59 -12.88
CA VAL A 52 6.69 -7.46 -13.84
C VAL A 52 8.21 -7.35 -13.67
N PHE A 53 8.74 -6.13 -13.55
CA PHE A 53 10.17 -5.90 -13.38
C PHE A 53 10.72 -6.47 -12.07
N GLU A 54 9.97 -6.37 -10.97
CA GLU A 54 10.36 -7.03 -9.71
C GLU A 54 10.45 -8.54 -9.90
N GLN A 55 9.41 -9.16 -10.47
CA GLN A 55 9.37 -10.63 -10.63
C GLN A 55 10.46 -11.12 -11.59
N VAL A 56 10.69 -10.44 -12.71
CA VAL A 56 11.78 -10.73 -13.64
C VAL A 56 13.14 -10.60 -12.95
N SER A 57 13.33 -9.56 -12.13
CA SER A 57 14.59 -9.35 -11.40
C SER A 57 14.86 -10.47 -10.39
N ILE A 58 13.84 -10.91 -9.65
CA ILE A 58 13.96 -12.02 -8.69
C ILE A 58 14.31 -13.32 -9.42
N VAL A 59 13.66 -13.59 -10.56
CA VAL A 59 13.95 -14.77 -11.40
C VAL A 59 15.36 -14.70 -11.97
N SER A 60 15.79 -13.55 -12.52
CA SER A 60 17.11 -13.40 -13.11
C SER A 60 18.25 -13.53 -12.10
N MET A 61 18.00 -13.18 -10.83
CA MET A 61 18.95 -13.36 -9.74
C MET A 61 18.98 -14.79 -9.18
N GLY A 62 18.15 -15.70 -9.71
CA GLY A 62 18.06 -17.10 -9.25
C GLY A 62 17.40 -17.25 -7.87
N GLY A 63 16.80 -16.18 -7.34
CA GLY A 63 16.21 -16.16 -6.00
C GLY A 63 14.71 -16.50 -5.97
N TYR A 64 14.13 -16.90 -7.09
CA TYR A 64 12.70 -17.17 -7.18
C TYR A 64 12.33 -18.50 -6.52
N ASN A 65 11.47 -18.42 -5.51
CA ASN A 65 10.82 -19.58 -4.93
C ASN A 65 9.32 -19.32 -4.87
N VAL A 66 8.52 -20.22 -5.44
CA VAL A 66 7.06 -20.12 -5.45
C VAL A 66 6.51 -19.91 -4.04
N LEU A 67 7.09 -20.58 -3.04
CA LEU A 67 6.62 -20.57 -1.65
C LEU A 67 6.86 -19.25 -0.91
N THR A 68 7.68 -18.34 -1.45
CA THR A 68 8.06 -17.10 -0.75
C THR A 68 8.03 -15.84 -1.62
N SER A 69 8.17 -15.99 -2.94
CA SER A 69 8.35 -14.88 -3.89
C SER A 69 7.08 -14.46 -4.62
N LEU A 70 5.96 -15.18 -4.41
CA LEU A 70 4.68 -14.83 -5.05
C LEU A 70 4.22 -13.42 -4.62
N PRO A 71 3.72 -12.58 -5.55
CA PRO A 71 3.37 -11.18 -5.30
C PRO A 71 2.03 -11.03 -4.57
N ILE A 72 1.90 -11.60 -3.37
CA ILE A 72 0.66 -11.65 -2.57
C ILE A 72 0.79 -10.82 -1.28
N SER A 73 1.85 -10.02 -1.14
CA SER A 73 2.01 -9.11 0.00
C SER A 73 0.91 -8.04 0.05
N ALA A 74 0.70 -7.45 1.23
CA ALA A 74 -0.35 -6.45 1.44
C ALA A 74 -0.20 -5.24 0.50
N SER A 75 1.05 -4.79 0.24
CA SER A 75 1.29 -3.73 -0.76
C SER A 75 0.95 -4.16 -2.19
N ARG A 76 1.21 -5.42 -2.56
CA ARG A 76 0.90 -5.95 -3.89
C ARG A 76 -0.62 -6.06 -4.06
N PHE A 77 -1.32 -6.50 -3.02
CA PHE A 77 -2.78 -6.48 -2.99
C PHE A 77 -3.34 -5.06 -3.13
N CYS A 78 -2.74 -4.08 -2.44
CA CYS A 78 -3.10 -2.68 -2.59
C CYS A 78 -2.87 -2.15 -4.03
N ALA A 79 -1.80 -2.60 -4.69
CA ALA A 79 -1.53 -2.28 -6.10
C ALA A 79 -2.59 -2.87 -7.04
N TYR A 80 -3.04 -4.10 -6.80
CA TYR A 80 -4.15 -4.71 -7.56
C TYR A 80 -5.46 -3.97 -7.35
N ILE A 81 -5.78 -3.57 -6.12
CA ILE A 81 -6.95 -2.72 -5.84
C ILE A 81 -6.85 -1.38 -6.58
N CYS A 82 -5.66 -0.76 -6.61
CA CYS A 82 -5.45 0.50 -7.34
C CYS A 82 -5.79 0.35 -8.83
N ILE A 83 -5.26 -0.69 -9.46
CA ILE A 83 -5.56 -1.02 -10.86
C ILE A 83 -7.06 -1.23 -11.03
N ALA A 84 -7.70 -1.97 -10.12
CA ALA A 84 -9.13 -2.24 -10.20
C ALA A 84 -9.98 -0.96 -10.13
N ILE A 85 -9.62 -0.02 -9.24
CA ILE A 85 -10.31 1.27 -9.11
C ILE A 85 -10.12 2.12 -10.38
N LEU A 86 -8.87 2.26 -10.86
CA LEU A 86 -8.56 3.13 -11.98
C LEU A 86 -9.08 2.58 -13.31
N PHE A 87 -8.99 1.27 -13.52
CA PHE A 87 -9.36 0.60 -14.77
C PHE A 87 -10.86 0.27 -14.82
N PHE A 88 -11.41 -0.39 -13.79
CA PHE A 88 -12.83 -0.82 -13.76
C PHE A 88 -13.76 0.21 -13.13
N LYS A 89 -13.25 1.35 -12.63
CA LYS A 89 -14.05 2.39 -11.97
C LYS A 89 -14.84 1.88 -10.77
N GLN A 90 -14.31 0.88 -10.05
CA GLN A 90 -14.95 0.35 -8.84
C GLN A 90 -14.67 1.24 -7.63
N TYR A 91 -15.40 2.34 -7.52
CA TYR A 91 -15.21 3.35 -6.47
C TYR A 91 -15.43 2.84 -5.04
N GLN A 92 -16.16 1.75 -4.84
CA GLN A 92 -16.39 1.14 -3.52
C GLN A 92 -15.09 0.67 -2.88
N LEU A 93 -14.13 0.19 -3.68
CA LEU A 93 -12.83 -0.28 -3.21
C LEU A 93 -11.92 0.87 -2.74
N PHE A 94 -12.25 2.12 -3.08
CA PHE A 94 -11.45 3.28 -2.70
C PHE A 94 -11.34 3.44 -1.18
N ASN A 95 -12.41 3.11 -0.43
CA ASN A 95 -12.38 3.16 1.02
C ASN A 95 -11.17 2.38 1.57
N VAL A 96 -10.99 1.15 1.10
CA VAL A 96 -9.93 0.25 1.56
C VAL A 96 -8.58 0.67 0.99
N PHE A 97 -8.53 1.01 -0.30
CA PHE A 97 -7.31 1.50 -0.94
C PHE A 97 -6.71 2.71 -0.23
N PHE A 98 -7.55 3.65 0.22
CA PHE A 98 -7.11 4.86 0.88
C PHE A 98 -6.25 4.58 2.12
N SER A 99 -6.72 3.71 3.03
CA SER A 99 -5.97 3.40 4.24
C SER A 99 -4.81 2.45 3.96
N TRP A 100 -5.03 1.43 3.13
CA TRP A 100 -4.00 0.42 2.84
C TRP A 100 -2.81 1.01 2.10
N SER A 101 -3.02 1.89 1.13
CA SER A 101 -1.91 2.52 0.41
C SER A 101 -1.02 3.35 1.33
N LEU A 102 -1.60 4.08 2.29
CA LEU A 102 -0.85 4.86 3.27
C LEU A 102 -0.11 3.96 4.25
N VAL A 103 -0.80 3.00 4.87
CA VAL A 103 -0.20 2.09 5.86
C VAL A 103 0.90 1.24 5.22
N CYS A 104 0.65 0.61 4.07
CA CYS A 104 1.63 -0.22 3.39
C CYS A 104 2.82 0.60 2.91
N SER A 105 2.62 1.74 2.23
CA SER A 105 3.74 2.52 1.70
C SER A 105 4.58 3.15 2.79
N ILE A 106 3.96 3.77 3.80
CA ILE A 106 4.70 4.44 4.87
C ILE A 106 5.32 3.40 5.81
N GLY A 107 4.54 2.40 6.22
CA GLY A 107 4.99 1.41 7.18
C GLY A 107 6.09 0.50 6.60
N GLU A 108 5.98 0.03 5.35
CA GLU A 108 7.03 -0.83 4.77
C GLU A 108 8.33 -0.06 4.51
N ILE A 109 8.26 1.26 4.27
CA ILE A 109 9.46 2.09 4.22
C ILE A 109 10.05 2.23 5.61
N ILE A 110 9.28 2.65 6.63
CA ILE A 110 9.80 2.86 8.00
C ILE A 110 10.42 1.59 8.57
N PHE A 111 9.70 0.47 8.47
CA PHE A 111 10.15 -0.82 9.01
C PHE A 111 11.13 -1.56 8.12
N PHE A 112 11.43 -1.00 6.93
CA PHE A 112 12.29 -1.54 5.87
C PHE A 112 12.19 -3.05 5.70
N GLN A 113 11.48 -3.48 4.65
CA GLN A 113 11.47 -4.89 4.31
C GLN A 113 12.91 -5.38 4.12
N ASN A 114 13.27 -6.47 4.81
CA ASN A 114 14.60 -7.06 4.71
C ASN A 114 14.74 -7.70 3.32
N ILE A 115 15.17 -6.90 2.35
CA ILE A 115 15.49 -7.35 1.00
C ILE A 115 16.83 -8.10 1.12
N PRO A 116 16.93 -9.37 0.66
CA PRO A 116 18.11 -10.21 0.87
C PRO A 116 19.33 -9.80 0.03
N TYR A 117 19.37 -8.55 -0.43
CA TYR A 117 20.41 -7.99 -1.27
C TYR A 117 20.99 -6.75 -0.58
N ARG A 118 22.28 -6.48 -0.80
CA ARG A 118 22.89 -5.25 -0.30
C ARG A 118 22.43 -4.06 -1.14
N PHE A 119 22.18 -2.93 -0.48
CA PHE A 119 22.00 -1.66 -1.16
C PHE A 119 23.33 -1.22 -1.81
N PRO A 120 23.33 -0.55 -2.99
CA PRO A 120 22.21 -0.28 -3.88
C PRO A 120 21.95 -1.44 -4.87
N ASN A 121 20.74 -2.02 -4.85
CA ASN A 121 20.30 -3.02 -5.83
C ASN A 121 19.01 -2.53 -6.50
N ILE A 122 18.81 -2.86 -7.78
CA ILE A 122 17.59 -2.55 -8.55
C ILE A 122 16.30 -2.88 -7.79
N LEU A 123 16.28 -3.96 -7.01
CA LEU A 123 15.12 -4.34 -6.19
C LEU A 123 14.77 -3.30 -5.12
N HIS A 124 15.75 -2.60 -4.55
CA HIS A 124 15.49 -1.50 -3.62
C HIS A 124 14.86 -0.31 -4.32
N PHE A 125 15.31 0.01 -5.53
CA PHE A 125 14.72 1.09 -6.32
C PHE A 125 13.29 0.76 -6.75
N LEU A 126 13.03 -0.46 -7.21
CA LEU A 126 11.69 -0.94 -7.53
C LEU A 126 10.77 -0.93 -6.31
N PHE A 127 11.27 -1.36 -5.14
CA PHE A 127 10.54 -1.32 -3.89
C PHE A 127 10.11 0.10 -3.51
N ILE A 128 11.03 1.07 -3.52
CA ILE A 128 10.72 2.48 -3.21
C ILE A 128 9.74 3.04 -4.25
N PHE A 129 9.98 2.75 -5.53
CA PHE A 129 9.14 3.20 -6.63
C PHE A 129 7.70 2.70 -6.50
N SER A 130 7.51 1.43 -6.14
CA SER A 130 6.20 0.85 -5.87
C SER A 130 5.43 1.64 -4.81
N LYS A 131 6.09 2.02 -3.70
CA LYS A 131 5.46 2.76 -2.61
C LYS A 131 5.13 4.19 -3.01
N ALA A 132 6.03 4.83 -3.73
CA ALA A 132 5.82 6.18 -4.26
C ALA A 132 4.63 6.22 -5.22
N ILE A 133 4.48 5.24 -6.12
CA ILE A 133 3.34 5.17 -7.04
C ILE A 133 2.03 4.96 -6.29
N LEU A 134 1.98 4.09 -5.28
CA LEU A 134 0.75 3.86 -4.50
C LEU A 134 0.27 5.13 -3.81
N ILE A 135 1.19 5.88 -3.21
CA ILE A 135 0.86 7.18 -2.60
C ILE A 135 0.44 8.18 -3.67
N TYR A 136 1.18 8.28 -4.77
CA TYR A 136 0.84 9.17 -5.87
C TYR A 136 -0.56 8.90 -6.40
N ALA A 137 -0.91 7.63 -6.60
CA ALA A 137 -2.23 7.21 -7.03
C ALA A 137 -3.32 7.59 -6.00
N ASN A 138 -3.04 7.46 -4.70
CA ASN A 138 -3.96 7.87 -3.66
C ASN A 138 -4.18 9.40 -3.67
N VAL A 139 -3.11 10.20 -3.69
CA VAL A 139 -3.20 11.67 -3.80
C VAL A 139 -3.94 12.08 -5.07
N TYR A 140 -3.66 11.43 -6.20
CA TYR A 140 -4.36 11.66 -7.46
C TYR A 140 -5.87 11.39 -7.35
N MET A 141 -6.28 10.27 -6.75
CA MET A 141 -7.69 9.94 -6.56
C MET A 141 -8.41 10.93 -5.64
N VAL A 142 -7.74 11.40 -4.58
CA VAL A 142 -8.30 12.37 -3.63
C VAL A 142 -8.37 13.78 -4.24
N GLU A 143 -7.29 14.29 -4.83
CA GLU A 143 -7.22 15.69 -5.27
C GLU A 143 -7.83 15.92 -6.65
N VAL A 144 -7.54 15.04 -7.62
CA VAL A 144 -7.97 15.24 -9.01
C VAL A 144 -9.36 14.65 -9.22
N ARG A 145 -9.58 13.41 -8.78
CA ARG A 145 -10.88 12.71 -8.96
C ARG A 145 -11.87 13.02 -7.84
N LYS A 146 -11.45 13.74 -6.80
CA LYS A 146 -12.29 14.17 -5.67
C LYS A 146 -13.02 13.00 -5.00
N PHE A 147 -12.40 11.82 -4.94
CA PHE A 147 -13.00 10.69 -4.24
C PHE A 147 -13.12 11.01 -2.75
N LYS A 148 -14.29 10.72 -2.21
CA LYS A 148 -14.60 10.89 -0.79
C LYS A 148 -14.69 9.53 -0.14
N ILE A 149 -14.21 9.47 1.09
CA ILE A 149 -14.30 8.28 1.92
C ILE A 149 -15.73 8.19 2.44
N SER A 150 -16.34 7.01 2.29
CA SER A 150 -17.71 6.80 2.73
C SER A 150 -17.79 6.48 4.23
N LYS A 151 -19.00 6.60 4.80
CA LYS A 151 -19.25 6.26 6.22
C LYS A 151 -19.04 4.76 6.53
N SER A 152 -19.10 3.88 5.52
CA SER A 152 -18.84 2.44 5.69
C SER A 152 -17.35 2.08 5.66
N ALA A 153 -16.45 3.05 5.50
CA ALA A 153 -15.03 2.77 5.27
C ALA A 153 -14.37 1.90 6.35
N ILE A 154 -14.69 2.10 7.63
CA ILE A 154 -14.17 1.22 8.71
C ILE A 154 -14.67 -0.21 8.52
N LYS A 155 -15.96 -0.39 8.26
CA LYS A 155 -16.56 -1.72 8.07
C LYS A 155 -15.95 -2.41 6.86
N ASP A 156 -15.84 -1.70 5.74
CA ASP A 156 -15.29 -2.22 4.49
C ASP A 156 -13.82 -2.61 4.68
N ASN A 157 -13.03 -1.77 5.36
CA ASN A 157 -11.64 -2.07 5.69
C ASN A 157 -11.50 -3.33 6.56
N LEU A 158 -12.30 -3.45 7.62
CA LEU A 158 -12.27 -4.63 8.50
C LEU A 158 -12.64 -5.92 7.76
N ILE A 159 -13.66 -5.87 6.90
CA ILE A 159 -14.07 -7.02 6.08
C ILE A 159 -12.94 -7.43 5.13
N ILE A 160 -12.33 -6.48 4.41
CA ILE A 160 -11.24 -6.82 3.47
C ILE A 160 -10.00 -7.31 4.21
N CYS A 161 -9.63 -6.71 5.35
CA CYS A 161 -8.56 -7.22 6.21
C CYS A 161 -8.82 -8.68 6.60
N PHE A 162 -10.03 -8.99 7.08
CA PHE A 162 -10.37 -10.35 7.49
C PHE A 162 -10.25 -11.34 6.32
N ILE A 163 -10.80 -10.99 5.15
CA ILE A 163 -10.72 -11.82 3.94
C ILE A 163 -9.25 -12.05 3.53
N TYR A 164 -8.44 -10.98 3.49
CA TYR A 164 -7.04 -11.05 3.08
C TYR A 164 -6.18 -11.88 4.05
N PHE A 165 -6.26 -11.63 5.35
CA PHE A 165 -5.46 -12.37 6.31
C PHE A 165 -5.87 -13.83 6.41
N THR A 166 -7.17 -14.12 6.26
CA THR A 166 -7.67 -15.50 6.20
C THR A 166 -7.14 -16.23 4.97
N SER A 167 -7.11 -15.58 3.80
CA SER A 167 -6.60 -16.21 2.58
C SER A 167 -5.09 -16.50 2.66
N ILE A 168 -4.28 -15.57 3.19
CA ILE A 168 -2.86 -15.80 3.44
C ILE A 168 -2.63 -16.91 4.47
N PHE A 169 -3.42 -16.93 5.56
CA PHE A 169 -3.30 -17.96 6.59
C PHE A 169 -3.59 -19.35 6.04
N VAL A 170 -4.67 -19.48 5.25
CA VAL A 170 -5.03 -20.72 4.54
C VAL A 170 -3.90 -21.14 3.62
N LEU A 171 -3.37 -20.24 2.79
CA LEU A 171 -2.25 -20.53 1.89
C LEU A 171 -1.02 -21.03 2.65
N ASN A 172 -0.54 -20.29 3.66
CA ASN A 172 0.62 -20.67 4.46
C ASN A 172 0.44 -22.04 5.13
N LYS A 173 -0.76 -22.34 5.64
CA LYS A 173 -1.04 -23.61 6.31
C LYS A 173 -1.13 -24.80 5.33
N PHE A 174 -1.68 -24.61 4.13
CA PHE A 174 -1.84 -25.71 3.17
C PHE A 174 -0.57 -26.00 2.36
N THR A 175 0.21 -24.97 2.00
CA THR A 175 1.40 -25.14 1.16
C THR A 175 2.70 -25.17 1.96
N ASN A 176 2.64 -25.06 3.29
CA ASN A 176 3.81 -24.80 4.15
C ASN A 176 4.64 -23.60 3.65
N ALA A 177 3.98 -22.64 2.99
CA ALA A 177 4.61 -21.41 2.52
C ALA A 177 4.85 -20.44 3.69
N SER A 178 5.77 -19.50 3.47
CA SER A 178 6.12 -18.48 4.45
C SER A 178 5.83 -17.08 3.90
N TYR A 179 4.58 -16.84 3.47
CA TYR A 179 4.16 -15.50 3.07
C TYR A 179 3.98 -14.62 4.30
N TYR A 180 4.47 -13.39 4.19
CA TYR A 180 4.32 -12.39 5.24
C TYR A 180 2.87 -11.93 5.33
N TYR A 181 2.37 -11.81 6.57
CA TYR A 181 1.05 -11.25 6.80
C TYR A 181 1.04 -9.73 6.60
N SER A 182 2.09 -9.03 7.04
CA SER A 182 2.22 -7.56 6.93
C SER A 182 3.70 -7.17 6.76
N PHE A 183 4.14 -6.02 7.30
CA PHE A 183 5.50 -5.44 7.31
C PHE A 183 6.60 -6.47 7.65
N SER A 184 6.96 -7.32 6.69
CA SER A 184 8.01 -8.34 6.77
C SER A 184 7.94 -9.29 7.98
N ASN A 185 6.77 -9.44 8.62
CA ASN A 185 6.60 -10.25 9.83
C ASN A 185 5.55 -11.35 9.66
N ILE A 186 5.95 -12.58 10.01
CA ILE A 186 5.10 -13.79 10.01
C ILE A 186 4.27 -13.89 11.31
N ASN A 187 4.51 -13.01 12.29
CA ASN A 187 3.84 -13.07 13.59
C ASN A 187 2.37 -12.62 13.50
N TYR A 188 1.47 -13.29 14.22
CA TYR A 188 0.04 -12.89 14.33
C TYR A 188 -0.14 -11.46 14.87
N PHE A 189 0.82 -10.96 15.65
CA PHE A 189 0.81 -9.56 16.11
C PHE A 189 0.87 -8.55 14.95
N SER A 190 1.49 -8.91 13.82
CA SER A 190 1.58 -8.04 12.64
C SER A 190 0.22 -7.84 11.95
N ILE A 191 -0.68 -8.83 12.09
CA ILE A 191 -2.07 -8.75 11.61
C ILE A 191 -2.82 -7.71 12.43
N ILE A 192 -2.74 -7.81 13.76
CA ILE A 192 -3.44 -6.92 14.69
C ILE A 192 -2.93 -5.49 14.52
N SER A 193 -1.61 -5.29 14.44
CA SER A 193 -1.03 -3.96 14.25
C SER A 193 -1.43 -3.34 12.91
N PHE A 194 -1.51 -4.13 11.83
CA PHE A 194 -1.96 -3.64 10.54
C PHE A 194 -3.43 -3.22 10.55
N ILE A 195 -4.31 -4.04 11.14
CA ILE A 195 -5.74 -3.70 11.30
C ILE A 195 -5.90 -2.42 12.13
N PHE A 196 -5.14 -2.29 13.20
CA PHE A 196 -5.18 -1.11 14.06
C PHE A 196 -4.70 0.15 13.32
N LEU A 197 -3.57 0.07 12.61
CA LEU A 197 -3.04 1.20 11.84
C LEU A 197 -3.97 1.63 10.71
N THR A 198 -4.53 0.69 9.95
CA THR A 198 -5.46 1.00 8.85
C THR A 198 -6.76 1.61 9.36
N THR A 199 -7.25 1.21 10.53
CA THR A 199 -8.47 1.80 11.12
C THR A 199 -8.21 3.19 11.72
N ILE A 200 -7.06 3.43 12.35
CA ILE A 200 -6.71 4.76 12.91
C ILE A 200 -6.71 5.85 11.85
N ILE A 201 -6.30 5.55 10.61
CA ILE A 201 -6.25 6.53 9.53
C ILE A 201 -7.60 7.21 9.29
N TYR A 202 -8.72 6.54 9.59
CA TYR A 202 -10.05 7.13 9.42
C TYR A 202 -10.48 8.05 10.57
N ILE A 203 -9.80 8.02 11.72
CA ILE A 203 -10.18 8.81 12.91
C ILE A 203 -10.20 10.32 12.61
N PRO A 204 -9.15 10.93 12.01
CA PRO A 204 -9.19 12.34 11.68
C PRO A 204 -10.37 12.69 10.77
N ILE A 205 -10.64 11.87 9.76
CA ILE A 205 -11.74 12.09 8.81
C ILE A 205 -13.09 12.06 9.53
N LEU A 206 -13.31 11.10 10.44
CA LEU A 206 -14.55 11.00 11.21
C LEU A 206 -14.73 12.12 12.23
N VAL A 207 -13.63 12.64 12.79
CA VAL A 207 -13.65 13.72 13.79
C VAL A 207 -13.88 15.08 13.13
N PHE A 208 -13.31 15.32 11.95
CA PHE A 208 -13.41 16.62 11.25
C PHE A 208 -14.64 16.75 10.34
N ASP A 209 -15.26 15.66 9.89
CA ASP A 209 -16.48 15.70 9.04
C ASP A 209 -17.79 15.89 9.86
N ARG A 210 -17.70 16.58 11.01
CA ARG A 210 -18.80 16.81 11.97
C ARG A 210 -19.99 17.58 11.38
N ASP A 211 -19.82 18.30 10.28
CA ASP A 211 -20.91 19.05 9.65
C ASP A 211 -21.94 18.14 8.94
N ASN A 212 -21.65 16.84 8.76
CA ASN A 212 -22.58 15.82 8.21
C ASN A 212 -23.13 14.83 9.25
N PHE A 213 -22.88 15.06 10.55
CA PHE A 213 -23.34 14.21 11.66
C PHE A 213 -24.65 14.71 12.28
N ASN A 214 -25.69 14.89 11.45
CA ASN A 214 -27.06 14.92 11.97
C ASN A 214 -27.48 13.49 12.32
N PHE A 215 -27.22 13.08 13.55
CA PHE A 215 -27.94 11.97 14.19
C PHE A 215 -29.42 12.34 14.31
N LYS A 216 -30.20 12.14 13.24
CA LYS A 216 -31.64 11.90 13.41
C LYS A 216 -31.80 10.51 14.02
N VAL A 217 -31.68 10.47 15.34
CA VAL A 217 -32.24 9.39 16.16
C VAL A 217 -33.73 9.37 15.82
N LYS A 218 -34.17 8.37 15.04
CA LYS A 218 -35.59 8.06 14.93
C LYS A 218 -36.03 7.58 16.32
N ARG A 219 -36.81 8.42 16.99
CA ARG A 219 -37.69 8.01 18.08
C ARG A 219 -38.74 7.04 17.56
#